data_AF-A0A8J4U8G2-F1
#
_entry.id   AF-A0A8J4U8G2-F1
#
_cell.length_a   1.000
_cell.length_b   1.000
_cell.length_c   1.000
_cell.angle_alpha   90.00
_cell.angle_beta   90.00
_cell.angle_gamma   90.00
#
_symmetry.space_group_name_H-M   'P 1'
#
loop_
_entity.id
_entity.type
_entity.pdbx_description
1 polymer ?
#
loop_
_entity_poly.entity_id
_entity_poly.type
_entity_poly.pdbx_seq_one_letter_code
_entity_poly.pdbx_strand_id
1 'polypeptide(L)'
;SKLKEEQMKSQQRIQEKQKKVQELKQTVNTIKLSAQTAVEDNEMMFTEMISLMEKKRSEVTELIRAQENAELSRAERLLKQLEQEIADLQRRLAELEQLSHTHDHIYFLQSLQSLCVSSEDSPIITVDQRLSFDGVRKSLSDLKKRLEEFCQEKLIKIPQHAAAAQMILPSDPKSRKDFLH
;
A
#
# COMPACT_ATOMS: atom_id res chain seq x y z
N SER A 1 -79.37 -12.52 -8.48
CA SER A 1 -79.42 -13.02 -7.10
C SER A 1 -78.18 -12.56 -6.37
N LYS A 2 -78.25 -12.39 -5.04
CA LYS A 2 -77.11 -12.00 -4.19
C LYS A 2 -75.88 -12.88 -4.40
N LEU A 3 -76.09 -14.17 -4.67
CA LEU A 3 -75.04 -15.13 -5.00
C LEU A 3 -74.22 -14.77 -6.25
N LYS A 4 -74.87 -14.33 -7.34
CA LYS A 4 -74.16 -13.92 -8.57
C LYS A 4 -73.29 -12.67 -8.35
N GLU A 5 -73.76 -11.74 -7.52
CA GLU A 5 -73.01 -10.53 -7.20
C GLU A 5 -71.75 -10.84 -6.38
N GLU A 6 -71.86 -11.72 -5.38
CA GLU A 6 -70.71 -12.19 -4.60
C GLU A 6 -69.72 -12.99 -5.46
N GLN A 7 -70.21 -13.82 -6.40
CA GLN A 7 -69.36 -14.54 -7.34
C GLN A 7 -68.51 -13.59 -8.21
N MET A 8 -69.12 -12.52 -8.74
CA MET A 8 -68.42 -11.51 -9.53
C MET A 8 -67.37 -10.76 -8.69
N LYS A 9 -67.70 -10.38 -7.45
CA LYS A 9 -66.75 -9.74 -6.52
C LYS A 9 -65.56 -10.65 -6.22
N SER A 10 -65.80 -11.93 -5.98
CA SER A 10 -64.72 -12.91 -5.75
C SER A 10 -63.82 -13.07 -6.97
N GLN A 11 -64.39 -13.15 -8.19
CA GLN A 11 -63.59 -13.21 -9.42
C GLN A 11 -62.72 -11.97 -9.61
N GLN A 12 -63.24 -10.77 -9.34
CA GLN A 12 -62.47 -9.53 -9.41
C GLN A 12 -61.31 -9.54 -8.39
N ARG A 13 -61.57 -9.90 -7.12
CA ARG A 13 -60.52 -10.01 -6.08
C ARG A 13 -59.44 -11.02 -6.48
N ILE A 14 -59.81 -12.14 -7.09
CA ILE A 14 -58.85 -13.14 -7.59
C ILE A 14 -57.94 -12.52 -8.66
N GLN A 15 -58.50 -11.83 -9.65
CA GLN A 15 -57.71 -11.18 -10.71
C GLN A 15 -56.76 -10.10 -10.16
N GLU A 16 -57.23 -9.29 -9.21
CA GLU A 16 -56.40 -8.28 -8.54
C GLU A 16 -55.23 -8.93 -7.77
N LYS A 17 -55.49 -10.02 -7.04
CA LYS A 17 -54.44 -10.77 -6.32
C LYS A 17 -53.47 -11.44 -7.29
N GLN A 18 -53.93 -12.00 -8.40
CA GLN A 18 -53.06 -12.57 -9.44
C GLN A 18 -52.13 -11.52 -10.05
N LYS A 19 -52.65 -10.32 -10.35
CA LYS A 19 -51.82 -9.19 -10.80
C LYS A 19 -50.77 -8.81 -9.75
N LYS A 20 -51.16 -8.70 -8.47
CA LYS A 20 -50.24 -8.39 -7.37
C LYS A 20 -49.16 -9.46 -7.18
N VAL A 21 -49.49 -10.74 -7.38
CA VAL A 21 -48.50 -11.82 -7.37
C VAL A 21 -47.47 -11.65 -8.49
N GLN A 22 -47.90 -11.27 -9.70
CA GLN A 22 -46.97 -11.01 -10.80
C GLN A 22 -46.06 -9.80 -10.52
N GLU A 23 -46.63 -8.69 -10.03
CA GLU A 23 -45.87 -7.50 -9.63
C GLU A 23 -44.83 -7.86 -8.55
N LEU A 24 -45.21 -8.61 -7.51
CA LEU A 24 -44.29 -9.04 -6.45
C LEU A 24 -43.17 -9.96 -6.97
N LYS A 25 -43.48 -10.89 -7.87
CA LYS A 25 -42.46 -11.75 -8.50
C LYS A 25 -41.43 -10.93 -9.27
N GLN A 26 -41.87 -9.90 -10.01
CA GLN A 26 -40.97 -8.99 -10.72
C GLN A 26 -40.12 -8.19 -9.72
N THR A 27 -40.72 -7.60 -8.68
CA THR A 27 -40.00 -6.86 -7.65
C THR A 27 -38.93 -7.72 -6.97
N VAL A 28 -39.24 -8.98 -6.63
CA VAL A 28 -38.26 -9.91 -6.04
C VAL A 28 -37.06 -10.13 -6.97
N ASN A 29 -37.31 -10.30 -8.27
CA ASN A 29 -36.22 -10.47 -9.24
C ASN A 29 -35.38 -9.19 -9.38
N THR A 30 -36.00 -8.01 -9.41
CA THR A 30 -35.30 -6.73 -9.45
C THR A 30 -34.42 -6.53 -8.22
N ILE A 31 -34.93 -6.84 -7.02
CA ILE A 31 -34.15 -6.76 -5.77
C ILE A 31 -32.94 -7.70 -5.84
N LYS A 32 -33.14 -8.95 -6.26
CA LYS A 32 -32.04 -9.92 -6.40
C LYS A 32 -30.96 -9.43 -7.36
N LEU A 33 -31.36 -8.97 -8.54
CA LEU A 33 -30.42 -8.47 -9.55
C LEU A 33 -29.67 -7.23 -9.04
N SER A 34 -30.39 -6.27 -8.48
CA SER A 34 -29.78 -5.05 -7.94
C SER A 34 -28.81 -5.33 -6.80
N ALA A 35 -29.12 -6.28 -5.91
CA ALA A 35 -28.23 -6.68 -4.83
C ALA A 35 -26.98 -7.37 -5.37
N GLN A 36 -27.14 -8.26 -6.36
CA GLN A 36 -26.00 -8.93 -7.00
C GLN A 36 -25.06 -7.93 -7.68
N THR A 37 -25.60 -6.98 -8.46
CA THR A 37 -24.80 -5.93 -9.09
C THR A 37 -24.06 -5.08 -8.05
N ALA A 38 -24.73 -4.68 -6.96
CA ALA A 38 -24.08 -3.92 -5.90
C ALA A 38 -22.93 -4.69 -5.21
N VAL A 39 -23.05 -6.02 -5.09
CA VAL A 39 -21.97 -6.87 -4.57
C VAL A 39 -20.81 -6.95 -5.57
N GLU A 40 -21.08 -7.15 -6.85
CA GLU A 40 -20.05 -7.21 -7.90
C GLU A 40 -19.27 -5.89 -8.01
N ASP A 41 -19.98 -4.76 -8.00
CA ASP A 41 -19.37 -3.43 -8.00
C ASP A 41 -18.48 -3.22 -6.76
N ASN A 42 -18.94 -3.66 -5.60
CA ASN A 42 -18.18 -3.59 -4.35
C ASN A 42 -16.88 -4.41 -4.43
N GLU A 43 -16.96 -5.67 -4.89
CA GLU A 43 -15.78 -6.53 -5.05
C GLU A 43 -14.77 -5.95 -6.05
N MET A 44 -15.27 -5.38 -7.15
CA MET A 44 -14.43 -4.70 -8.15
C MET A 44 -13.69 -3.51 -7.54
N MET A 45 -14.41 -2.61 -6.84
CA MET A 45 -13.81 -1.44 -6.21
C MET A 45 -12.75 -1.81 -5.17
N PHE A 46 -13.02 -2.80 -4.31
CA PHE A 46 -12.02 -3.25 -3.33
C PHE A 46 -10.81 -3.91 -3.99
N THR A 47 -11.02 -4.68 -5.06
CA THR A 47 -9.93 -5.28 -5.84
C THR A 47 -8.99 -4.22 -6.42
N GLU A 48 -9.53 -3.15 -7.01
CA GLU A 48 -8.73 -2.04 -7.53
C GLU A 48 -7.93 -1.33 -6.43
N MET A 49 -8.56 -1.09 -5.26
CA MET A 49 -7.88 -0.49 -4.11
C MET A 49 -6.74 -1.37 -3.59
N ILE A 50 -6.96 -2.68 -3.48
CA ILE A 50 -5.93 -3.64 -3.06
C ILE A 50 -4.76 -3.60 -4.05
N SER A 51 -5.04 -3.70 -5.36
CA SER A 51 -4.02 -3.65 -6.41
C SER A 51 -3.18 -2.38 -6.34
N LEU A 52 -3.81 -1.22 -6.13
CA LEU A 52 -3.10 0.04 -5.93
C LEU A 52 -2.19 0.00 -4.70
N MET A 53 -2.68 -0.51 -3.57
CA MET A 53 -1.89 -0.63 -2.34
C MET A 53 -0.71 -1.59 -2.49
N GLU A 54 -0.88 -2.69 -3.22
CA GLU A 54 0.20 -3.61 -3.53
C GLU A 54 1.26 -2.97 -4.42
N LYS A 55 0.85 -2.19 -5.42
CA LYS A 55 1.78 -1.40 -6.24
C LYS A 55 2.58 -0.43 -5.38
N LYS A 56 1.92 0.31 -4.48
CA LYS A 56 2.58 1.24 -3.57
C LYS A 56 3.53 0.55 -2.60
N ARG A 57 3.18 -0.63 -2.10
CA ARG A 57 4.08 -1.49 -1.30
C ARG A 57 5.36 -1.83 -2.07
N SER A 58 5.24 -2.23 -3.34
CA SER A 58 6.38 -2.55 -4.19
C SER A 58 7.27 -1.33 -4.43
N GLU A 59 6.69 -0.18 -4.79
CA GLU A 59 7.44 1.07 -5.00
C GLU A 59 8.27 1.46 -3.76
N VAL A 60 7.68 1.39 -2.56
CA VAL A 60 8.40 1.70 -1.31
C VAL A 60 9.50 0.69 -1.02
N THR A 61 9.26 -0.59 -1.30
CA THR A 61 10.26 -1.66 -1.10
C THR A 61 11.45 -1.47 -2.03
N GLU A 62 11.21 -1.16 -3.29
CA GLU A 62 12.25 -0.88 -4.28
C GLU A 62 13.10 0.33 -3.90
N LEU A 63 12.48 1.41 -3.39
CA LEU A 63 13.21 2.57 -2.88
C LEU A 63 14.15 2.23 -1.72
N ILE A 64 13.70 1.41 -0.76
CA ILE A 64 14.54 0.96 0.35
C ILE A 64 15.75 0.17 -0.17
N ARG A 65 15.50 -0.79 -1.09
CA ARG A 65 16.57 -1.62 -1.66
C ARG A 65 17.55 -0.82 -2.52
N ALA A 66 17.06 0.15 -3.27
CA ALA A 66 17.91 1.04 -4.06
C ALA A 66 18.85 1.86 -3.15
N GLN A 67 18.33 2.40 -2.05
CA GLN A 67 19.14 3.15 -1.08
C GLN A 67 20.17 2.24 -0.38
N GLU A 68 19.74 1.05 0.06
CA GLU A 68 20.63 0.04 0.66
C GLU A 68 21.81 -0.27 -0.28
N ASN A 69 21.52 -0.61 -1.54
CA ASN A 69 22.55 -0.95 -2.53
C ASN A 69 23.48 0.24 -2.83
N ALA A 70 22.95 1.46 -2.90
CA ALA A 70 23.76 2.66 -3.15
C ALA A 70 24.76 2.92 -2.01
N GLU A 71 24.31 2.80 -0.75
CA GLU A 71 25.17 2.99 0.41
C GLU A 71 26.19 1.86 0.57
N LEU A 72 25.80 0.60 0.32
CA LEU A 72 26.75 -0.53 0.31
C LEU A 72 27.82 -0.35 -0.76
N SER A 73 27.43 0.03 -1.99
CA SER A 73 28.37 0.30 -3.08
C SER A 73 29.33 1.46 -2.76
N ARG A 74 28.86 2.46 -2.01
CA ARG A 74 29.70 3.55 -1.52
C ARG A 74 30.69 3.06 -0.47
N ALA A 75 30.21 2.29 0.51
CA ALA A 75 31.04 1.73 1.57
C ALA A 75 32.14 0.81 1.02
N GLU A 76 31.81 -0.07 0.07
CA GLU A 76 32.78 -0.97 -0.57
C GLU A 76 33.88 -0.21 -1.32
N ARG A 77 33.54 0.89 -2.01
CA ARG A 77 34.54 1.74 -2.67
C ARG A 77 35.50 2.40 -1.68
N LEU A 78 34.95 2.94 -0.58
CA LEU A 78 35.76 3.55 0.48
C LEU A 78 36.65 2.51 1.18
N LEU A 79 36.13 1.30 1.39
CA LEU A 79 36.90 0.21 1.98
C LEU A 79 38.10 -0.15 1.10
N LYS A 80 37.87 -0.38 -0.20
CA LYS A 80 38.96 -0.67 -1.16
C LYS A 80 40.00 0.43 -1.23
N GLN A 81 39.56 1.69 -1.17
CA GLN A 81 40.47 2.83 -1.13
C GLN A 81 41.36 2.78 0.12
N LEU A 82 40.77 2.55 1.30
CA LEU A 82 41.52 2.43 2.55
C LEU A 82 42.49 1.23 2.57
N GLU A 83 42.06 0.09 2.05
CA GLU A 83 42.93 -1.10 1.93
C GLU A 83 44.15 -0.80 1.05
N GLN A 84 43.97 -0.08 -0.05
CA GLN A 84 45.06 0.33 -0.93
C GLN A 84 45.99 1.35 -0.25
N GLU A 85 45.43 2.36 0.41
CA GLU A 85 46.20 3.36 1.17
C GLU A 85 47.05 2.70 2.27
N ILE A 86 46.48 1.74 3.01
CA ILE A 86 47.22 0.96 4.01
C ILE A 86 48.36 0.19 3.35
N ALA A 87 48.11 -0.49 2.23
CA ALA A 87 49.14 -1.27 1.53
C ALA A 87 50.28 -0.39 1.01
N ASP A 88 49.97 0.80 0.49
CA ASP A 88 50.98 1.76 0.02
C ASP A 88 51.76 2.38 1.17
N LEU A 89 51.10 2.68 2.30
CA LEU A 89 51.78 3.13 3.53
C LEU A 89 52.69 2.04 4.11
N GLN A 90 52.27 0.77 4.12
CA GLN A 90 53.10 -0.35 4.54
C GLN A 90 54.33 -0.52 3.64
N ARG A 91 54.16 -0.39 2.31
CA ARG A 91 55.28 -0.43 1.35
C ARG A 91 56.27 0.71 1.63
N ARG A 92 55.77 1.94 1.79
CA ARG A 92 56.59 3.12 2.09
C ARG A 92 57.32 3.00 3.41
N LEU A 93 56.67 2.44 4.45
CA LEU A 93 57.29 2.16 5.73
C LEU A 93 58.47 1.19 5.58
N ALA A 94 58.28 0.09 4.86
CA ALA A 94 59.34 -0.89 4.61
C ALA A 94 60.52 -0.30 3.80
N GLU A 95 60.25 0.55 2.81
CA GLU A 95 61.29 1.26 2.05
C GLU A 95 62.10 2.23 2.93
N LEU A 96 61.42 2.96 3.83
CA LEU A 96 62.08 3.84 4.80
C LEU A 96 62.94 3.05 5.79
N GLU A 97 62.44 1.90 6.29
CA GLU A 97 63.22 1.00 7.14
C GLU A 97 64.47 0.51 6.42
N GLN A 98 64.37 0.03 5.18
CA GLN A 98 65.55 -0.38 4.40
C GLN A 98 66.54 0.78 4.20
N LEU A 99 66.05 1.97 3.86
CA LEU A 99 66.89 3.14 3.63
C LEU A 99 67.66 3.55 4.89
N SER A 100 67.05 3.42 6.07
CA SER A 100 67.70 3.74 7.35
C SER A 100 68.91 2.86 7.69
N HIS A 101 69.02 1.68 7.09
CA HIS A 101 70.16 0.77 7.27
C HIS A 101 71.25 0.96 6.18
N THR A 102 71.07 1.92 5.26
CA THR A 102 72.01 2.16 4.16
C THR A 102 73.17 3.06 4.61
N HIS A 103 74.40 2.68 4.26
CA HIS A 103 75.62 3.44 4.58
C HIS A 103 76.06 4.37 3.43
N ASP A 104 75.48 4.25 2.24
CA ASP A 104 75.71 5.17 1.12
C ASP A 104 74.87 6.44 1.30
N HIS A 105 75.54 7.52 1.70
CA HIS A 105 74.90 8.81 1.98
C HIS A 105 74.35 9.51 0.73
N ILE A 106 74.90 9.24 -0.47
CA ILE A 106 74.40 9.83 -1.71
C ILE A 106 73.08 9.15 -2.10
N TYR A 107 73.06 7.81 -2.08
CA TYR A 107 71.85 7.03 -2.34
C TYR A 107 70.76 7.34 -1.30
N PHE A 108 71.13 7.50 -0.03
CA PHE A 108 70.22 7.90 1.04
C PHE A 108 69.49 9.22 0.71
N LEU A 109 70.25 10.27 0.38
CA LEU A 109 69.69 11.59 0.10
C LEU A 109 68.78 11.58 -1.14
N GLN A 110 69.18 10.87 -2.21
CA GLN A 110 68.39 10.77 -3.44
C GLN A 110 67.06 10.01 -3.21
N SER A 111 67.11 8.89 -2.49
CA SER A 111 65.93 8.05 -2.24
C SER A 111 64.96 8.72 -1.28
N LEU A 112 65.46 9.38 -0.22
CA LEU A 112 64.62 10.11 0.73
C LEU A 112 63.87 11.26 0.05
N GLN A 113 64.55 12.00 -0.84
CA GLN A 113 63.94 13.09 -1.59
C GLN A 113 62.81 12.58 -2.50
N SER A 114 62.99 11.43 -3.15
CA SER A 114 61.95 10.79 -3.96
C SER A 114 60.72 10.38 -3.13
N LEU A 115 60.92 9.85 -1.92
CA LEU A 115 59.84 9.40 -1.04
C LEU A 115 59.03 10.55 -0.44
N CYS A 116 59.64 11.72 -0.21
CA CYS A 116 58.94 12.89 0.34
C CYS A 116 57.93 13.53 -0.62
N VAL A 117 58.12 13.39 -1.94
CA VAL A 117 57.23 14.01 -2.95
C VAL A 117 55.89 13.27 -3.07
N SER A 118 55.79 12.01 -2.64
CA SER A 118 54.61 11.15 -2.79
C SER A 118 53.55 11.30 -1.68
N SER A 119 53.71 12.25 -0.75
CA SER A 119 52.80 12.39 0.38
C SER A 119 51.62 13.30 0.04
N GLU A 120 50.65 12.80 -0.72
CA GLU A 120 49.36 13.49 -0.83
C GLU A 120 48.47 13.13 0.37
N ASP A 121 47.93 14.16 1.02
CA ASP A 121 47.00 14.03 2.14
C ASP A 121 45.68 13.42 1.65
N SER A 122 45.43 12.15 1.99
CA SER A 122 44.15 11.52 1.67
C SER A 122 43.02 12.16 2.50
N PRO A 123 41.83 12.42 1.91
CA PRO A 123 40.71 12.99 2.64
C PRO A 123 40.28 12.11 3.82
N ILE A 124 40.02 12.73 4.97
CA ILE A 124 39.54 12.04 6.18
C ILE A 124 38.18 11.40 5.90
N ILE A 125 38.14 10.07 5.90
CA ILE A 125 36.89 9.32 5.76
C ILE A 125 36.14 9.36 7.10
N THR A 126 34.99 10.00 7.10
CA THR A 126 34.07 10.01 8.26
C THR A 126 33.02 8.92 8.07
N VAL A 127 32.93 8.00 9.03
CA VAL A 127 31.91 6.95 9.05
C VAL A 127 30.75 7.41 9.92
N ASP A 128 29.63 7.77 9.30
CA ASP A 128 28.37 7.97 10.01
C ASP A 128 27.63 6.62 10.10
N GLN A 129 27.36 6.17 11.32
CA GLN A 129 26.67 4.90 11.59
C GLN A 129 25.14 5.04 11.57
N ARG A 130 24.58 6.23 11.32
CA ARG A 130 23.14 6.51 11.47
C ARG A 130 22.29 6.23 10.22
N LEU A 131 22.55 5.14 9.53
CA LEU A 131 21.63 4.67 8.49
C LEU A 131 20.34 4.14 9.15
N SER A 132 19.27 4.92 9.03
CA SER A 132 17.95 4.56 9.57
C SER A 132 16.84 4.77 8.55
N PHE A 133 15.92 3.80 8.48
CA PHE A 133 14.67 3.88 7.73
C PHE A 133 13.48 4.26 8.62
N ASP A 134 13.72 4.81 9.81
CA ASP A 134 12.65 5.21 10.74
C ASP A 134 11.69 6.23 10.12
N GLY A 135 12.20 7.11 9.24
CA GLY A 135 11.37 8.03 8.46
C GLY A 135 10.34 7.29 7.60
N VAL A 136 10.77 6.25 6.88
CA VAL A 136 9.88 5.41 6.05
C VAL A 136 8.85 4.70 6.94
N ARG A 137 9.29 4.11 8.05
CA ARG A 137 8.41 3.42 9.01
C ARG A 137 7.36 4.37 9.60
N LYS A 138 7.75 5.60 9.92
CA LYS A 138 6.85 6.63 10.46
C LYS A 138 5.83 7.04 9.40
N SER A 139 6.25 7.34 8.18
CA SER A 139 5.34 7.70 7.09
C SER A 139 4.34 6.58 6.77
N LEU A 140 4.76 5.32 6.78
CA LEU A 140 3.86 4.17 6.59
C LEU A 140 2.88 4.01 7.74
N SER A 141 3.32 4.23 8.99
CA SER A 141 2.43 4.23 10.16
C SER A 141 1.38 5.33 10.07
N ASP A 142 1.78 6.54 9.66
CA ASP A 142 0.86 7.67 9.48
C ASP A 142 -0.14 7.39 8.34
N LEU A 143 0.31 6.81 7.23
CA LEU A 143 -0.55 6.38 6.12
C LEU A 143 -1.59 5.36 6.59
N LYS A 144 -1.15 4.32 7.31
CA LYS A 144 -2.04 3.28 7.85
C LYS A 144 -3.12 3.91 8.73
N LYS A 145 -2.72 4.76 9.68
CA LYS A 145 -3.65 5.44 10.58
C LYS A 145 -4.70 6.26 9.81
N ARG A 146 -4.26 7.06 8.83
CA ARG A 146 -5.17 7.87 8.01
C ARG A 146 -6.15 7.02 7.20
N LEU A 147 -5.70 5.89 6.65
CA LEU A 147 -6.58 4.96 5.94
C LEU A 147 -7.63 4.36 6.88
N GLU A 148 -7.24 3.94 8.08
CA GLU A 148 -8.17 3.41 9.09
C GLU A 148 -9.23 4.45 9.48
N GLU A 149 -8.82 5.69 9.77
CA GLU A 149 -9.72 6.80 10.10
C GLU A 149 -10.69 7.10 8.95
N PHE A 150 -10.18 7.16 7.71
CA PHE A 150 -11.01 7.40 6.52
C PHE A 150 -12.04 6.30 6.29
N CYS A 151 -11.63 5.03 6.44
CA CYS A 151 -12.53 3.90 6.33
C CYS A 151 -13.65 3.96 7.39
N GLN A 152 -13.31 4.29 8.64
CA GLN A 152 -14.32 4.46 9.68
C GLN A 152 -15.32 5.56 9.32
N GLU A 153 -14.86 6.72 8.86
CA GLU A 153 -15.76 7.84 8.52
C GLU A 153 -16.71 7.51 7.36
N LYS A 154 -16.21 6.88 6.29
CA LYS A 154 -16.99 6.64 5.07
C LYS A 154 -17.89 5.41 5.17
N LEU A 155 -17.41 4.33 5.78
CA LEU A 155 -18.15 3.06 5.81
C LEU A 155 -19.35 3.08 6.76
N ILE A 156 -19.34 3.95 7.79
CA ILE A 156 -20.49 4.12 8.72
C ILE A 156 -21.78 4.54 7.99
N LYS A 157 -21.68 5.19 6.82
CA LYS A 157 -22.85 5.67 6.06
C LYS A 157 -23.48 4.59 5.18
N ILE A 158 -22.77 3.51 4.88
CA ILE A 158 -23.21 2.46 3.96
C ILE A 158 -24.51 1.76 4.42
N PRO A 159 -24.69 1.39 5.70
CA PRO A 159 -25.92 0.75 6.17
C PRO A 159 -27.18 1.59 5.94
N GLN A 160 -27.08 2.92 6.00
CA GLN A 160 -28.20 3.83 5.76
C GLN A 160 -28.65 3.79 4.30
N HIS A 161 -27.71 3.70 3.37
CA HIS A 161 -27.99 3.60 1.94
C HIS A 161 -28.56 2.22 1.55
N ALA A 162 -28.13 1.15 2.22
CA ALA A 162 -28.69 -0.18 2.04
C ALA A 162 -30.14 -0.31 2.57
N ALA A 163 -30.46 0.36 3.68
CA ALA A 163 -31.80 0.34 4.29
C ALA A 163 -32.86 1.08 3.46
N ALA A 164 -32.48 2.13 2.71
CA ALA A 164 -33.38 2.90 1.86
C ALA A 164 -33.99 2.09 0.69
N ALA A 165 -33.48 0.88 0.40
CA ALA A 165 -33.98 -0.01 -0.64
C ALA A 165 -35.22 -0.84 -0.23
N GLN A 166 -35.77 -0.66 0.98
CA GLN A 166 -36.99 -1.36 1.43
C GLN A 166 -38.23 -0.89 0.64
N MET A 167 -38.56 -1.59 -0.45
CA MET A 167 -39.67 -1.25 -1.37
C MET A 167 -41.01 -1.96 -1.07
N ILE A 168 -41.06 -2.89 -0.11
CA ILE A 168 -42.26 -3.73 0.12
C ILE A 168 -42.90 -3.34 1.45
N LEU A 169 -43.97 -2.55 1.39
CA LEU A 169 -44.89 -2.37 2.52
C LEU A 169 -46.22 -3.09 2.25
N PRO A 170 -46.83 -3.74 3.25
CA PRO A 170 -48.25 -4.03 3.22
C PRO A 170 -49.01 -2.71 3.03
N SER A 171 -49.89 -2.64 2.03
CA SER A 171 -50.79 -1.48 1.92
C SER A 171 -51.87 -1.59 2.99
N ASP A 172 -52.13 -0.49 3.71
CA ASP A 172 -53.28 -0.42 4.62
C ASP A 172 -54.59 -0.63 3.85
N PRO A 173 -55.58 -1.32 4.45
CA PRO A 173 -56.88 -1.55 3.84
C PRO A 173 -57.57 -0.20 3.59
N LYS A 174 -57.87 0.07 2.31
CA LYS A 174 -58.42 1.36 1.85
C LYS A 174 -59.92 1.51 2.14
N SER A 175 -60.59 0.47 2.62
CA SER A 175 -61.99 0.53 3.03
C SER A 175 -62.32 -0.40 4.20
N ARG A 176 -63.39 -0.07 4.94
CA ARG A 176 -63.93 -0.89 6.04
C ARG A 176 -64.37 -2.30 5.59
N LYS A 177 -64.68 -2.49 4.30
CA LYS A 177 -65.00 -3.80 3.71
C LYS A 177 -63.76 -4.65 3.46
N ASP A 178 -62.59 -4.03 3.29
CA ASP A 178 -61.31 -4.73 3.12
C ASP A 178 -60.75 -5.22 4.47
N PHE A 179 -61.22 -4.66 5.58
CA PHE A 179 -60.80 -5.02 6.95
C PHE A 179 -61.65 -6.14 7.58
N LEU A 180 -62.90 -6.32 7.14
CA LEU A 180 -63.89 -7.20 7.76
C LEU A 180 -64.01 -8.59 7.09
N HIS A 181 -63.10 -8.95 6.17
CA HIS A 181 -63.07 -10.22 5.45
C HIS A 181 -61.68 -10.84 5.35
#